data_AF-A0A7W0XRB1-F1
#
_entry.id   AF-A0A7W0XRB1-F1
#
_cell.length_a   1.000
_cell.length_b   1.000
_cell.length_c   1.000
_cell.angle_alpha   90.00
_cell.angle_beta   90.00
_cell.angle_gamma   90.00
#
_symmetry.space_group_name_H-M   'P 1'
#
loop_
_entity.id
_entity.type
_entity.pdbx_description
1 polymer ?
#
loop_
_entity_poly.entity_id
_entity_poly.type
_entity_poly.pdbx_seq_one_letter_code
_entity_poly.pdbx_strand_id
1 'polypeptide(L)'
;MKATRIVQVFLVGTILALVVAGLFTSAIIRERQIGLDKVLGYNFAFDANQAVIELLRLDKALLNFANDRTQQNLEAVRLRFEIMYNRVQLFGEGEFKTYIQGGESRRQVYEAFKGAAHTLDPILTPAGPNLAVEPLRKLLAPLERDLLGFASEANRHMAARAAGDHEALVRLHWRFSGLMFGLIISGLLLVAVLSWNSRLLKRAHGDLKH
;
A
#
# COMPACT_ATOMS: atom_id res chain seq x y z
N MET A 1 -38.28 42.89 15.55
CA MET A 1 -36.83 43.01 15.32
C MET A 1 -35.96 42.00 16.10
N LYS A 2 -36.26 41.65 17.36
CA LYS A 2 -35.42 40.70 18.15
C LYS A 2 -35.36 39.27 17.57
N ALA A 3 -36.48 38.74 17.08
CA ALA A 3 -36.55 37.39 16.50
C ALA A 3 -35.70 37.23 15.21
N THR A 4 -35.63 38.26 14.37
CA THR A 4 -34.88 38.24 13.11
C THR A 4 -33.36 38.19 13.36
N ARG A 5 -32.87 38.91 14.38
CA ARG A 5 -31.45 38.83 14.80
C ARG A 5 -31.10 37.45 15.36
N ILE A 6 -31.99 36.83 16.12
CA ILE A 6 -31.75 35.48 16.68
C ILE A 6 -31.65 34.44 15.56
N VAL A 7 -32.52 34.51 14.56
CA VAL A 7 -32.47 33.62 13.38
C VAL A 7 -31.20 33.84 12.56
N GLN A 8 -30.77 35.10 12.36
CA GLN A 8 -29.52 35.42 11.66
C GLN A 8 -28.29 34.90 12.41
N VAL A 9 -28.24 35.04 13.74
CA VAL A 9 -27.14 34.51 14.56
C VAL A 9 -27.07 32.98 14.47
N PHE A 10 -28.21 32.29 14.48
CA PHE A 10 -28.25 30.84 14.27
C PHE A 10 -27.76 30.43 12.89
N LEU A 11 -28.20 31.13 11.83
CA LEU A 11 -27.75 30.87 10.45
C LEU A 11 -26.24 31.06 10.29
N VAL A 12 -25.70 32.14 10.84
CA VAL A 12 -24.25 32.42 10.81
C VAL A 12 -23.50 31.35 11.59
N GLY A 13 -23.99 30.93 12.76
CA GLY A 13 -23.41 29.85 13.55
C GLY A 13 -23.36 28.52 12.78
N THR A 14 -24.46 28.16 12.11
CA THR A 14 -24.54 26.94 11.29
C THR A 14 -23.58 26.98 10.11
N ILE A 15 -23.50 28.12 9.41
CA ILE A 15 -22.56 28.30 8.28
C ILE A 15 -21.11 28.20 8.78
N LEU A 16 -20.78 28.83 9.91
CA LEU A 16 -19.44 28.77 10.49
C LEU A 16 -19.06 27.32 10.87
N ALA A 17 -20.00 26.58 11.45
CA ALA A 17 -19.80 25.17 11.79
C ALA A 17 -19.54 24.30 10.55
N LEU A 18 -20.27 24.55 9.45
CA LEU A 18 -20.06 23.85 8.18
C LEU A 18 -18.69 24.17 7.57
N VAL A 19 -18.24 25.42 7.64
CA VAL A 19 -16.91 25.84 7.15
C VAL A 19 -15.80 25.18 7.96
N VAL A 20 -15.92 25.15 9.29
CA VAL A 20 -14.95 24.48 10.17
C VAL A 20 -14.91 22.98 9.89
N ALA A 21 -16.07 22.33 9.71
CA ALA A 21 -16.14 20.91 9.34
C ALA A 21 -15.47 20.63 7.98
N GLY A 22 -15.67 21.51 6.99
CA GLY A 22 -15.04 21.39 5.67
C GLY A 22 -13.50 21.52 5.72
N LEU A 23 -12.99 22.54 6.43
CA LEU A 23 -11.55 22.73 6.62
C LEU A 23 -10.91 21.55 7.36
N PHE A 24 -11.58 21.04 8.39
CA PHE A 24 -11.10 19.90 9.16
C PHE A 24 -11.11 18.61 8.33
N THR A 25 -12.14 18.40 7.51
CA THR A 25 -12.20 17.26 6.58
C THR A 25 -11.10 17.34 5.52
N SER A 26 -10.82 18.52 4.99
CA SER A 26 -9.73 18.75 4.04
C SER A 26 -8.35 18.47 4.66
N ALA A 27 -8.13 18.89 5.91
CA ALA A 27 -6.90 18.59 6.66
C ALA A 27 -6.71 17.07 6.85
N ILE A 28 -7.77 16.33 7.21
CA ILE A 28 -7.73 14.87 7.37
C ILE A 28 -7.49 14.15 6.03
N ILE A 29 -8.07 14.63 4.93
CA ILE A 29 -7.83 14.04 3.59
C ILE A 29 -6.36 14.21 3.18
N ARG A 30 -5.72 15.35 3.51
CA ARG A 30 -4.26 15.52 3.32
C ARG A 30 -3.47 14.51 4.12
N GLU A 31 -3.85 14.26 5.36
CA GLU A 31 -3.21 13.26 6.24
C GLU A 31 -3.36 11.83 5.67
N ARG A 32 -4.50 11.53 5.04
CA ARG A 32 -4.77 10.29 4.29
C ARG A 32 -3.91 10.10 3.05
N GLN A 33 -3.52 11.18 2.36
CA GLN A 33 -2.59 11.10 1.22
C GLN A 33 -1.16 10.82 1.67
N ILE A 34 -0.77 11.21 2.89
CA ILE A 34 0.52 10.85 3.50
C ILE A 34 0.51 9.40 4.00
N GLY A 35 -0.65 8.87 4.40
CA GLY A 35 -0.84 7.45 4.70
C GLY A 35 -0.65 6.51 3.50
N LEU A 36 -0.58 7.03 2.27
CA LEU A 36 -0.20 6.26 1.09
C LEU A 36 1.29 5.86 1.12
N ASP A 37 2.14 6.58 1.87
CA ASP A 37 3.53 6.17 2.11
C ASP A 37 3.61 4.90 2.98
N LYS A 38 2.58 4.60 3.79
CA LYS A 38 2.50 3.32 4.51
C LYS A 38 2.27 2.12 3.59
N VAL A 39 1.84 2.34 2.34
CA VAL A 39 1.78 1.31 1.29
C VAL A 39 3.19 0.93 0.81
N LEU A 40 4.23 1.70 1.11
CA LEU A 40 5.62 1.30 0.83
C LEU A 40 6.06 0.09 1.68
N GLY A 41 5.49 -0.07 2.88
CA GLY A 41 5.61 -1.28 3.68
C GLY A 41 4.93 -2.52 3.06
N TYR A 42 3.99 -2.33 2.13
CA TYR A 42 3.38 -3.40 1.33
C TYR A 42 4.40 -3.96 0.32
N ASN A 43 5.35 -3.14 -0.15
CA ASN A 43 6.30 -3.52 -1.18
C ASN A 43 7.34 -4.53 -0.68
N PHE A 44 7.97 -4.38 0.49
CA PHE A 44 9.10 -5.27 0.82
C PHE A 44 8.71 -6.74 1.07
N ALA A 45 7.57 -7.01 1.72
CA ALA A 45 7.08 -8.38 1.90
C ALA A 45 6.61 -9.00 0.58
N PHE A 46 5.95 -8.19 -0.26
CA PHE A 46 5.58 -8.56 -1.62
C PHE A 46 6.81 -8.85 -2.49
N ASP A 47 7.81 -7.98 -2.45
CA ASP A 47 9.07 -8.08 -3.19
C ASP A 47 9.89 -9.29 -2.74
N ALA A 48 9.93 -9.60 -1.45
CA ALA A 48 10.56 -10.80 -0.92
C ALA A 48 9.88 -12.07 -1.43
N ASN A 49 8.54 -12.14 -1.42
CA ASN A 49 7.80 -13.26 -2.01
C ASN A 49 8.05 -13.35 -3.52
N GLN A 50 8.13 -12.22 -4.22
CA GLN A 50 8.37 -12.22 -5.65
C GLN A 50 9.80 -12.67 -5.98
N ALA A 51 10.79 -12.41 -5.13
CA ALA A 51 12.14 -12.96 -5.27
C ALA A 51 12.14 -14.50 -5.29
N VAL A 52 11.41 -15.11 -4.34
CA VAL A 52 11.24 -16.57 -4.27
C VAL A 52 10.60 -17.10 -5.55
N ILE A 53 9.56 -16.44 -6.05
CA ILE A 53 8.86 -16.85 -7.27
C ILE A 53 9.79 -16.79 -8.49
N GLU A 54 10.57 -15.72 -8.65
CA GLU A 54 11.50 -15.61 -9.79
C GLU A 54 12.64 -16.63 -9.71
N LEU A 55 13.13 -16.95 -8.50
CA LEU A 55 14.10 -18.02 -8.30
C LEU A 55 13.53 -19.38 -8.72
N LEU A 56 12.31 -19.73 -8.28
CA LEU A 56 11.64 -20.98 -8.64
C LEU A 56 11.34 -21.06 -10.14
N ARG A 57 11.00 -19.93 -10.78
CA ARG A 57 10.81 -19.86 -12.24
C ARG A 57 12.13 -20.08 -12.98
N LEU A 58 13.24 -19.59 -12.46
CA LEU A 58 14.58 -19.86 -13.01
C LEU A 58 14.94 -21.35 -12.87
N ASP A 59 14.74 -21.96 -11.69
CA ASP A 59 15.00 -23.39 -11.49
C ASP A 59 14.15 -24.26 -12.44
N LYS A 60 12.87 -23.91 -12.61
CA LYS A 60 11.98 -24.59 -13.55
C LYS A 60 12.44 -24.43 -15.00
N ALA A 61 12.91 -23.25 -15.40
CA ALA A 61 13.45 -23.03 -16.75
C ALA A 61 14.71 -23.88 -16.97
N LEU A 62 15.60 -23.96 -15.96
CA LEU A 62 16.79 -24.80 -15.99
C LEU A 62 16.44 -26.29 -16.13
N LEU A 63 15.44 -26.77 -15.39
CA LEU A 63 14.92 -28.14 -15.52
C LEU A 63 14.37 -28.43 -16.93
N ASN A 64 13.58 -27.51 -17.47
CA ASN A 64 13.03 -27.66 -18.82
C ASN A 64 14.14 -27.73 -19.87
N PHE A 65 15.15 -26.87 -19.77
CA PHE A 65 16.32 -26.91 -20.65
C PHE A 65 17.16 -28.18 -20.47
N ALA A 66 17.28 -28.71 -19.24
CA ALA A 66 17.96 -29.98 -19.00
C ALA A 66 17.26 -31.16 -19.69
N ASN A 67 15.92 -31.13 -19.73
CA ASN A 67 15.10 -32.15 -20.38
C ASN A 67 15.12 -32.02 -21.91
N ASP A 68 15.13 -30.77 -22.42
CA ASP A 68 15.11 -30.48 -23.85
C ASP A 68 16.08 -29.32 -24.18
N ARG A 69 17.26 -29.66 -24.70
CA ARG A 69 18.39 -28.74 -24.92
C ARG A 69 18.26 -27.92 -26.21
N THR A 70 17.12 -27.27 -26.39
CA THR A 70 16.86 -26.35 -27.51
C THR A 70 17.35 -24.94 -27.21
N GLN A 71 17.65 -24.19 -28.27
CA GLN A 71 17.99 -22.77 -28.18
C GLN A 71 16.86 -21.95 -27.54
N GLN A 72 15.60 -22.29 -27.82
CA GLN A 72 14.43 -21.64 -27.24
C GLN A 72 14.36 -21.82 -25.71
N ASN A 73 14.62 -23.03 -25.21
CA ASN A 73 14.64 -23.28 -23.77
C ASN A 73 15.82 -22.58 -23.08
N LEU A 74 16.96 -22.46 -23.77
CA LEU A 74 18.10 -21.68 -23.27
C LEU A 74 17.79 -20.17 -23.17
N GLU A 75 17.10 -19.61 -24.16
CA GLU A 75 16.63 -18.23 -24.12
C GLU A 75 15.62 -17.99 -22.99
N ALA A 76 14.74 -18.97 -22.72
CA ALA A 76 13.84 -18.91 -21.58
C ALA A 76 14.59 -18.88 -20.24
N VAL A 77 15.67 -19.67 -20.10
CA VAL A 77 16.55 -19.61 -18.91
C VAL A 77 17.17 -18.22 -18.76
N ARG A 78 17.73 -17.67 -19.84
CA ARG A 78 18.35 -16.33 -19.83
C ARG A 78 17.36 -15.24 -19.43
N LEU A 79 16.16 -15.24 -20.01
CA LEU A 79 15.12 -14.28 -19.68
C LEU A 79 14.73 -14.35 -18.19
N ARG A 80 14.56 -15.56 -17.65
CA ARG A 80 14.23 -15.74 -16.22
C ARG A 80 15.37 -15.27 -15.32
N PHE A 81 16.61 -15.54 -15.71
CA PHE A 81 17.78 -15.05 -15.00
C PHE A 81 17.85 -13.52 -15.02
N GLU A 82 17.65 -12.88 -16.17
CA GLU A 82 17.67 -11.42 -16.30
C GLU A 82 16.59 -10.75 -15.44
N ILE A 83 15.36 -11.29 -15.44
CA ILE A 83 14.27 -10.81 -14.57
C ILE A 83 14.65 -10.92 -13.09
N MET A 84 15.20 -12.06 -12.67
CA MET A 84 15.66 -12.27 -11.30
C MET A 84 16.82 -11.33 -10.94
N TYR A 85 17.81 -11.17 -11.83
CA TYR A 85 18.99 -10.34 -11.65
C TYR A 85 18.61 -8.87 -11.47
N ASN A 86 17.74 -8.34 -12.33
CA ASN A 86 17.23 -6.98 -12.20
C ASN A 86 16.51 -6.77 -10.86
N ARG A 87 15.76 -7.78 -10.40
CA ARG A 87 15.07 -7.70 -9.10
C ARG A 87 16.02 -7.66 -7.91
N VAL A 88 17.11 -8.41 -7.94
CA VAL A 88 18.17 -8.36 -6.92
C VAL A 88 18.74 -6.95 -6.79
N GLN A 89 18.92 -6.24 -7.91
CA GLN A 89 19.45 -4.88 -7.89
C GLN A 89 18.47 -3.89 -7.24
N LEU A 90 17.17 -4.02 -7.52
CA LEU A 90 16.13 -3.16 -6.94
C LEU A 90 16.05 -3.26 -5.41
N PHE A 91 16.45 -4.40 -4.82
CA PHE A 91 16.49 -4.58 -3.37
C PHE A 91 17.57 -3.73 -2.68
N GLY A 92 18.57 -3.24 -3.44
CA GLY A 92 19.62 -2.37 -2.93
C GLY A 92 19.19 -0.92 -2.71
N GLU A 93 17.94 -0.57 -3.04
CA GLU A 93 17.43 0.80 -3.05
C GLU A 93 16.20 0.97 -2.14
N GLY A 94 15.85 2.23 -1.84
CA GLY A 94 14.62 2.58 -1.13
C GLY A 94 14.44 1.96 0.27
N GLU A 95 13.20 1.66 0.63
CA GLU A 95 12.85 1.07 1.94
C GLU A 95 13.31 -0.39 2.10
N PHE A 96 13.47 -1.13 1.00
CA PHE A 96 13.93 -2.51 1.05
C PHE A 96 15.36 -2.60 1.59
N LYS A 97 16.22 -1.65 1.18
CA LYS A 97 17.56 -1.46 1.76
C LYS A 97 17.51 -1.25 3.27
N THR A 98 16.62 -0.38 3.76
CA THR A 98 16.45 -0.12 5.20
C THR A 98 16.01 -1.37 5.95
N TYR A 99 15.11 -2.17 5.37
CA TYR A 99 14.68 -3.44 5.94
C TYR A 99 15.82 -4.47 6.02
N ILE A 100 16.62 -4.61 4.94
CA ILE A 100 17.81 -5.47 4.90
C ILE A 100 18.82 -5.03 5.97
N GLN A 101 19.11 -3.73 6.04
CA GLN A 101 20.09 -3.18 7.00
C GLN A 101 19.65 -3.33 8.46
N GLY A 102 18.36 -3.49 8.72
CA GLY A 102 17.80 -3.69 10.05
C GLY A 102 18.08 -5.06 10.70
N GLY A 103 18.77 -6.00 10.02
CA GLY A 103 19.13 -7.29 10.60
C GLY A 103 20.34 -7.93 9.94
N GLU A 104 21.23 -8.53 10.73
CA GLU A 104 22.43 -9.19 10.20
C GLU A 104 22.09 -10.40 9.33
N SER A 105 21.18 -11.26 9.78
CA SER A 105 20.66 -12.40 9.00
C SER A 105 20.10 -11.95 7.64
N ARG A 106 19.36 -10.84 7.61
CA ARG A 106 18.76 -10.27 6.38
C ARG A 106 19.81 -9.79 5.39
N ARG A 107 20.87 -9.15 5.88
CA ARG A 107 22.03 -8.77 5.05
C ARG A 107 22.71 -10.00 4.46
N GLN A 108 22.91 -11.06 5.25
CA GLN A 108 23.56 -12.28 4.76
C GLN A 108 22.77 -12.93 3.62
N VAL A 109 21.44 -13.03 3.74
CA VAL A 109 20.59 -13.57 2.67
C VAL A 109 20.65 -12.69 1.41
N TYR A 110 20.60 -11.37 1.56
CA TYR A 110 20.71 -10.45 0.42
C TYR A 110 22.07 -10.57 -0.30
N GLU A 111 23.18 -10.60 0.44
CA GLU A 111 24.51 -10.74 -0.14
C GLU A 111 24.71 -12.12 -0.78
N ALA A 112 24.15 -13.19 -0.19
CA ALA A 112 24.14 -14.51 -0.82
C ALA A 112 23.36 -14.50 -2.14
N PHE A 113 22.20 -13.83 -2.18
CA PHE A 113 21.39 -13.71 -3.38
C PHE A 113 22.11 -12.94 -4.48
N LYS A 114 22.72 -11.81 -4.12
CA LYS A 114 23.51 -10.97 -5.01
C LYS A 114 24.77 -11.70 -5.51
N GLY A 115 25.46 -12.42 -4.64
CA GLY A 115 26.62 -13.23 -5.00
C GLY A 115 26.27 -14.33 -5.99
N ALA A 116 25.14 -15.03 -5.78
CA ALA A 116 24.66 -16.05 -6.71
C ALA A 116 24.32 -15.43 -8.08
N ALA A 117 23.64 -14.29 -8.10
CA ALA A 117 23.29 -13.57 -9.32
C ALA A 117 24.54 -13.17 -10.13
N HIS A 118 25.57 -12.60 -9.48
CA HIS A 118 26.84 -12.26 -10.12
C HIS A 118 27.65 -13.48 -10.59
N THR A 119 27.50 -14.62 -9.93
CA THR A 119 28.19 -15.86 -10.33
C THR A 119 27.54 -16.48 -11.57
N LEU A 120 26.22 -16.39 -11.68
CA LEU A 120 25.45 -16.97 -12.78
C LEU A 120 25.54 -16.17 -14.08
N ASP A 121 25.65 -14.84 -14.00
CA ASP A 121 25.71 -13.95 -15.15
C ASP A 121 26.77 -14.34 -16.20
N PRO A 122 28.07 -14.49 -15.85
CA PRO A 122 29.09 -14.87 -16.82
C PRO A 122 28.96 -16.32 -17.32
N ILE A 123 28.16 -17.16 -16.66
CA ILE A 123 27.92 -18.55 -17.08
C ILE A 123 26.78 -18.59 -18.11
N LEU A 124 25.69 -17.86 -17.85
CA LEU A 124 24.47 -17.89 -18.66
C LEU A 124 24.56 -17.01 -19.91
N THR A 125 25.32 -15.91 -19.85
CA THR A 125 25.50 -14.98 -20.97
C THR A 125 26.13 -15.67 -22.20
N PRO A 126 27.29 -16.33 -22.11
CA PRO A 126 27.89 -17.05 -23.24
C PRO A 126 27.35 -18.48 -23.43
N ALA A 127 26.40 -18.93 -22.61
CA ALA A 127 25.93 -20.31 -22.61
C ALA A 127 25.47 -20.79 -24.00
N GLY A 128 25.78 -22.04 -24.33
CA GLY A 128 25.23 -22.74 -25.49
C GLY A 128 24.38 -23.94 -25.06
N PRO A 129 23.90 -24.74 -26.02
CA PRO A 129 23.13 -25.96 -25.75
C PRO A 129 23.83 -26.97 -24.80
N ASN A 130 25.16 -26.88 -24.64
CA ASN A 130 25.96 -27.74 -23.77
C ASN A 130 26.06 -27.25 -22.31
N LEU A 131 25.28 -26.25 -21.91
CA LEU A 131 25.29 -25.72 -20.55
C LEU A 131 25.00 -26.83 -19.51
N ALA A 132 25.90 -26.96 -18.54
CA ALA A 132 25.73 -27.89 -17.43
C ALA A 132 24.73 -27.32 -16.41
N VAL A 133 23.52 -27.90 -16.36
CA VAL A 133 22.44 -27.43 -15.48
C VAL A 133 22.65 -27.79 -14.01
N GLU A 134 23.16 -29.00 -13.74
CA GLU A 134 23.26 -29.53 -12.38
C GLU A 134 24.08 -28.67 -11.41
N PRO A 135 25.25 -28.12 -11.79
CA PRO A 135 26.00 -27.20 -10.92
C PRO A 135 25.26 -25.89 -10.64
N LEU A 136 24.51 -25.35 -11.61
CA LEU A 136 23.72 -24.12 -11.46
C LEU A 136 22.63 -24.34 -10.41
N ARG A 137 21.91 -25.48 -10.49
CA ARG A 137 20.85 -25.81 -9.54
C ARG A 137 21.38 -26.03 -8.13
N LYS A 138 22.55 -26.65 -7.98
CA LYS A 138 23.22 -26.80 -6.68
C LYS A 138 23.58 -25.46 -6.03
N LEU A 139 23.88 -24.44 -6.84
CA LEU A 139 24.10 -23.07 -6.36
C LEU A 139 22.79 -22.40 -5.92
N LEU A 140 21.68 -22.64 -6.62
CA LEU A 140 20.37 -22.05 -6.32
C LEU A 140 19.63 -22.72 -5.14
N ALA A 141 19.85 -24.02 -4.90
CA ALA A 141 19.16 -24.79 -3.87
C ALA A 141 19.24 -24.22 -2.42
N PRO A 142 20.41 -23.80 -1.89
CA PRO A 142 20.46 -23.18 -0.57
C PRO A 142 19.73 -21.84 -0.52
N LEU A 143 19.82 -21.07 -1.62
CA LEU A 143 19.23 -19.75 -1.74
C LEU A 143 17.69 -19.78 -1.72
N GLU A 144 17.08 -20.86 -2.22
CA GLU A 144 15.63 -21.07 -2.14
C GLU A 144 15.16 -21.12 -0.68
N ARG A 145 15.86 -21.88 0.16
CA ARG A 145 15.53 -22.01 1.59
C ARG A 145 15.69 -20.69 2.32
N ASP A 146 16.80 -20.00 2.04
CA ASP A 146 17.14 -18.72 2.67
C ASP A 146 16.13 -17.62 2.29
N LEU A 147 15.76 -17.53 1.02
CA LEU A 147 14.76 -16.58 0.54
C LEU A 147 13.35 -16.90 1.05
N LEU A 148 12.99 -18.18 1.18
CA LEU A 148 11.71 -18.58 1.78
C LEU A 148 11.63 -18.16 3.26
N GLY A 149 12.72 -18.37 4.01
CA GLY A 149 12.85 -17.91 5.39
C GLY A 149 12.78 -16.39 5.51
N PHE A 150 13.48 -15.68 4.64
CA PHE A 150 13.47 -14.22 4.56
C PHE A 150 12.08 -13.68 4.23
N ALA A 151 11.37 -14.27 3.26
CA ALA A 151 10.01 -13.88 2.91
C ALA A 151 9.01 -14.15 4.05
N SER A 152 9.16 -15.26 4.77
CA SER A 152 8.35 -15.57 5.96
C SER A 152 8.60 -14.58 7.09
N GLU A 153 9.85 -14.21 7.36
CA GLU A 153 10.20 -13.18 8.33
C GLU A 153 9.68 -11.80 7.92
N ALA A 154 9.76 -11.46 6.64
CA ALA A 154 9.21 -10.22 6.08
C ALA A 154 7.69 -10.17 6.25
N ASN A 155 6.98 -11.26 5.94
CA ASN A 155 5.53 -11.39 6.15
C ASN A 155 5.16 -11.27 7.64
N ARG A 156 5.94 -11.88 8.56
CA ARG A 156 5.68 -11.79 10.00
C ARG A 156 5.92 -10.37 10.54
N HIS A 157 7.00 -9.73 10.09
CA HIS A 157 7.31 -8.33 10.42
C HIS A 157 6.24 -7.37 9.90
N MET A 158 5.70 -7.65 8.71
CA MET A 158 4.56 -6.94 8.11
C MET A 158 3.28 -7.16 8.93
N ALA A 159 2.94 -8.41 9.24
CA ALA A 159 1.73 -8.74 10.01
C ALA A 159 1.73 -8.08 11.41
N ALA A 160 2.90 -8.04 12.07
CA ALA A 160 3.07 -7.35 13.35
C ALA A 160 2.83 -5.82 13.25
N ARG A 161 3.28 -5.18 12.16
CA ARG A 161 3.01 -3.76 11.90
C ARG A 161 1.53 -3.52 11.52
N ALA A 162 0.93 -4.39 10.73
CA ALA A 162 -0.48 -4.30 10.33
C ALA A 162 -1.44 -4.48 11.53
N ALA A 163 -1.07 -5.34 12.50
CA ALA A 163 -1.81 -5.50 13.75
C ALA A 163 -1.74 -4.23 14.63
N GLY A 164 -0.60 -3.55 14.66
CA GLY A 164 -0.47 -2.24 15.33
C GLY A 164 -1.29 -1.12 14.66
N ASP A 165 -1.47 -1.17 13.34
CA ASP A 165 -2.25 -0.18 12.57
C ASP A 165 -3.78 -0.40 12.65
N HIS A 166 -4.26 -1.57 13.06
CA HIS A 166 -5.70 -1.84 13.24
C HIS A 166 -6.35 -0.93 14.30
N GLU A 167 -5.63 -0.58 15.38
CA GLU A 167 -6.13 0.38 16.36
C GLU A 167 -6.27 1.81 15.79
N ALA A 168 -5.48 2.17 14.77
CA ALA A 168 -5.59 3.47 14.11
C ALA A 168 -6.81 3.54 13.17
N LEU A 169 -7.15 2.42 12.51
CA LEU A 169 -8.29 2.32 11.58
C LEU A 169 -9.66 2.43 12.28
N VAL A 170 -9.80 1.91 13.50
CA VAL A 170 -11.05 2.01 14.30
C VAL A 170 -11.27 3.42 14.84
N ARG A 171 -10.21 4.10 15.30
CA ARG A 171 -10.29 5.52 15.71
C ARG A 171 -10.67 6.46 14.56
N LEU A 172 -10.25 6.14 13.34
CA LEU A 172 -10.55 6.94 12.16
C LEU A 172 -12.02 6.84 11.73
N HIS A 173 -12.61 5.63 11.77
CA HIS A 173 -14.03 5.43 11.44
C HIS A 173 -14.97 6.15 12.40
N TRP A 174 -14.64 6.19 13.70
CA TRP A 174 -15.47 6.89 14.69
C TRP A 174 -15.52 8.41 14.45
N ARG A 175 -14.40 9.01 14.01
CA ARG A 175 -14.34 10.43 13.64
C ARG A 175 -15.15 10.73 12.38
N PHE A 176 -15.14 9.81 11.40
CA PHE A 176 -15.92 9.93 10.17
C PHE A 176 -17.43 9.83 10.42
N SER A 177 -17.86 8.90 11.27
CA SER A 177 -19.26 8.78 11.69
C SER A 177 -19.74 9.99 12.49
N GLY A 178 -18.90 10.53 13.38
CA GLY A 178 -19.20 11.76 14.11
C GLY A 178 -19.41 12.97 13.18
N LEU A 179 -18.62 13.08 12.11
CA LEU A 179 -18.73 14.15 11.12
C LEU A 179 -20.03 14.05 10.31
N MET A 180 -20.36 12.86 9.79
CA MET A 180 -21.60 12.63 9.03
C MET A 180 -22.83 12.93 9.90
N PHE A 181 -22.80 12.51 11.17
CA PHE A 181 -23.89 12.77 12.09
C PHE A 181 -24.05 14.26 12.40
N GLY A 182 -22.95 14.99 12.60
CA GLY A 182 -22.95 16.44 12.80
C GLY A 182 -23.50 17.19 11.59
N LEU A 183 -23.14 16.78 10.37
CA LEU A 183 -23.63 17.40 9.13
C LEU A 183 -25.14 17.18 8.94
N ILE A 184 -25.63 15.97 9.24
CA ILE A 184 -27.06 15.65 9.16
C ILE A 184 -27.85 16.47 10.18
N ILE A 185 -27.38 16.55 11.44
CA ILE A 185 -28.04 17.37 12.46
C ILE A 185 -28.07 18.85 12.06
N SER A 186 -26.96 19.37 11.56
CA SER A 186 -26.85 20.74 11.07
C SER A 186 -27.83 21.03 9.93
N GLY A 187 -27.96 20.09 8.97
CA GLY A 187 -28.92 20.18 7.88
C GLY A 187 -30.38 20.15 8.36
N LEU A 188 -30.72 19.24 9.28
CA LEU A 188 -32.05 19.15 9.86
C LEU A 188 -32.44 20.41 10.63
N LEU A 189 -31.53 20.98 11.40
CA LEU A 189 -31.73 22.24 12.10
C LEU A 189 -31.98 23.41 11.14
N LEU A 190 -31.22 23.47 10.03
CA LEU A 190 -31.41 24.50 9.01
C LEU A 190 -32.80 24.41 8.37
N VAL A 191 -33.24 23.21 7.99
CA VAL A 191 -34.56 22.96 7.40
C VAL A 191 -35.67 23.32 8.40
N ALA A 192 -35.51 22.94 9.68
CA ALA A 192 -36.46 23.28 10.73
C ALA A 192 -36.61 24.80 10.89
N VAL A 193 -35.51 25.55 10.94
CA VAL A 193 -35.50 27.01 11.06
C VAL A 193 -36.14 27.68 9.84
N LEU A 194 -35.82 27.21 8.62
CA LEU A 194 -36.42 27.75 7.40
C LEU A 194 -37.93 27.52 7.38
N SER A 195 -38.37 26.32 7.74
CA SER A 195 -39.79 25.95 7.78
C SER A 195 -40.57 26.79 8.80
N TRP A 196 -39.96 27.08 9.94
CA TRP A 196 -40.53 27.94 10.99
C TRP A 196 -40.67 29.38 10.51
N ASN A 197 -39.63 29.93 9.89
CA ASN A 197 -39.64 31.30 9.37
C ASN A 197 -40.70 31.47 8.25
N SER A 198 -40.84 30.45 7.40
CA SER A 198 -41.84 30.41 6.32
C SER A 198 -43.27 30.41 6.86
N ARG A 199 -43.52 29.72 7.98
CA ARG A 199 -44.83 29.70 8.65
C ARG A 199 -45.16 31.05 9.32
N LEU A 200 -44.15 31.74 9.86
CA LEU A 200 -44.31 33.08 10.41
C LEU A 200 -44.61 34.13 9.32
N LEU A 201 -43.95 34.03 8.16
CA LEU A 201 -44.23 34.87 6.99
C LEU A 201 -45.65 34.67 6.45
N LYS A 202 -46.13 33.42 6.41
CA LYS A 202 -47.52 33.11 6.01
C LYS A 202 -48.56 33.66 6.99
N ARG A 203 -48.26 33.70 8.29
CA ARG A 203 -49.16 34.31 9.30
C ARG A 203 -49.21 35.84 9.19
N ALA A 204 -48.07 36.49 8.91
CA ALA A 204 -48.03 37.94 8.73
C ALA A 204 -48.75 38.42 7.45
N HIS A 205 -48.79 37.60 6.39
CA HIS A 205 -49.60 37.89 5.19
C HIS A 205 -51.10 37.58 5.34
N GLY A 206 -51.50 36.84 6.38
CA GLY A 206 -52.90 36.58 6.70
C GLY A 206 -53.61 37.79 7.32
N ASP A 207 -52.88 38.64 8.05
CA ASP A 207 -53.39 39.84 8.71
C ASP A 207 -53.56 41.06 7.79
N LEU A 208 -53.07 41.01 6.55
CA LEU A 208 -53.21 42.09 5.56
C LEU A 208 -54.36 41.87 4.56
N LYS A 209 -55.23 40.88 4.82
CA LYS A 209 -56.37 40.55 3.94
C LYS A 209 -57.74 40.61 4.63
N HIS A 210 -57.84 41.41 5.69
CA HIS A 210 -59.12 41.91 6.21
C HIS A 210 -59.29 43.39 5.86
#